data_AF-A0AA41BKZ9-F1
#
_entry.id   AF-A0AA41BKZ9-F1
#
_cell.length_a   1.000
_cell.length_b   1.000
_cell.length_c   1.000
_cell.angle_alpha   90.00
_cell.angle_beta   90.00
_cell.angle_gamma   90.00
#
_symmetry.space_group_name_H-M   'P 1'
#
loop_
_entity.id
_entity.type
_entity.pdbx_description
1 polymer ?
#
loop_
_entity_poly.entity_id
_entity_poly.type
_entity_poly.pdbx_seq_one_letter_code
_entity_poly.pdbx_strand_id
1 'polypeptide(L)'
;MCSFLTSLYADLKEGKKAYAKKDFSKAMNEFQKFNNANPASGEAWMYMGYIYEYRRDYPKSIQSFKKAVSLSLSKKDLVNCYQKIILYFNYQRDYHEVISYSNRLLRIDPDLTHIQKIKATAEERLSSGHVVHHRSKKHAEESEIDGPNTEEDYLKILKKEPNDVSARWNL
;
A
#
# COMPACT_ATOMS: atom_id res chain seq x y z
N MET A 1 3.31 -39.27 -13.97
CA MET A 1 2.94 -38.16 -14.87
C MET A 1 2.52 -36.98 -14.02
N CYS A 2 3.11 -35.82 -14.27
CA CYS A 2 3.24 -34.64 -13.42
C CYS A 2 1.98 -34.16 -12.68
N SER A 3 1.93 -34.34 -11.36
CA SER A 3 1.04 -33.60 -10.44
C SER A 3 1.74 -32.39 -9.78
N PHE A 4 2.85 -31.89 -10.35
CA PHE A 4 3.66 -30.81 -9.77
C PHE A 4 3.53 -29.44 -10.47
N LEU A 5 2.70 -29.31 -11.51
CA LEU A 5 2.55 -28.05 -12.26
C LEU A 5 1.33 -27.21 -11.89
N THR A 6 0.45 -27.68 -11.01
CA THR A 6 -0.69 -26.87 -10.52
C THR A 6 -0.30 -25.86 -9.43
N SER A 7 0.96 -25.84 -8.99
CA SER A 7 1.47 -24.85 -8.01
C SER A 7 1.95 -23.54 -8.64
N LEU A 8 1.97 -23.40 -9.97
CA LEU A 8 2.66 -22.26 -10.62
C LEU A 8 1.79 -21.02 -10.86
N TYR A 9 0.48 -21.09 -10.64
CA TYR A 9 -0.39 -19.90 -10.70
C TYR A 9 -1.41 -19.97 -9.58
N ALA A 10 -1.13 -19.31 -8.46
CA ALA A 10 -2.22 -18.90 -7.58
C ALA A 10 -3.11 -17.96 -8.40
N ASP A 11 -4.37 -18.32 -8.59
CA ASP A 11 -5.34 -17.55 -9.38
C ASP A 11 -6.05 -16.53 -8.47
N LEU A 12 -6.19 -15.29 -8.93
CA LEU A 12 -6.91 -14.22 -8.21
C LEU A 12 -8.42 -14.51 -8.09
N LYS A 13 -8.93 -15.48 -8.85
CA LYS A 13 -10.36 -15.83 -8.95
C LYS A 13 -11.06 -15.98 -7.61
N GLU A 14 -10.48 -16.71 -6.66
CA GLU A 14 -11.17 -16.97 -5.39
C GLU A 14 -11.14 -15.78 -4.44
N GLY A 15 -10.08 -14.98 -4.50
CA GLY A 15 -10.05 -13.65 -3.87
C GLY A 15 -11.12 -12.73 -4.44
N LYS A 16 -11.24 -12.62 -5.79
CA LYS A 16 -12.28 -11.82 -6.45
C LYS A 16 -13.69 -12.31 -6.10
N LYS A 17 -13.90 -13.62 -6.05
CA LYS A 17 -15.19 -14.24 -5.69
C LYS A 17 -15.57 -13.96 -4.24
N ALA A 18 -14.63 -14.09 -3.30
CA ALA A 18 -14.86 -13.75 -1.89
C ALA A 18 -15.13 -12.25 -1.72
N TYR A 19 -14.37 -11.40 -2.43
CA TYR A 19 -14.60 -9.95 -2.47
C TYR A 19 -15.99 -9.59 -2.97
N ALA A 20 -16.46 -10.20 -4.07
CA ALA A 20 -17.80 -10.00 -4.61
C ALA A 20 -18.91 -10.40 -3.62
N LYS A 21 -18.65 -11.42 -2.80
CA LYS A 21 -19.54 -11.85 -1.71
C LYS A 21 -19.42 -11.00 -0.43
N LYS A 22 -18.55 -9.99 -0.42
CA LYS A 22 -18.18 -9.19 0.77
C LYS A 22 -17.60 -10.00 1.93
N ASP A 23 -17.12 -11.21 1.66
CA ASP A 23 -16.35 -11.99 2.62
C ASP A 23 -14.90 -11.48 2.61
N PHE A 24 -14.70 -10.32 3.24
CA PHE A 24 -13.44 -9.61 3.20
C PHE A 24 -12.32 -10.34 3.93
N SER A 25 -12.63 -11.10 4.98
CA SER A 25 -11.62 -11.88 5.70
C SER A 25 -11.06 -12.98 4.80
N LYS A 26 -11.94 -13.73 4.11
CA LYS A 26 -11.49 -14.71 3.13
C LYS A 26 -10.79 -14.07 1.94
N ALA A 27 -11.32 -12.96 1.42
CA ALA A 27 -10.70 -12.26 0.29
C ALA A 27 -9.27 -11.81 0.61
N MET A 28 -9.05 -11.20 1.79
CA MET A 28 -7.72 -10.81 2.25
C MET A 28 -6.75 -11.99 2.33
N ASN A 29 -7.19 -13.14 2.84
CA ASN A 29 -6.36 -14.34 2.91
C ASN A 29 -5.97 -14.86 1.52
N GLU A 30 -6.93 -14.90 0.59
CA GLU A 30 -6.64 -15.35 -0.79
C GLU A 30 -5.76 -14.35 -1.55
N PHE A 31 -5.95 -13.04 -1.34
CA PHE A 31 -5.06 -12.02 -1.92
C PHE A 31 -3.64 -12.09 -1.35
N GLN A 32 -3.47 -12.40 -0.06
CA GLN A 32 -2.15 -12.59 0.53
C GLN A 32 -1.44 -13.81 -0.06
N LYS A 33 -2.15 -14.94 -0.22
CA LYS A 33 -1.61 -16.12 -0.91
C LYS A 33 -1.19 -15.79 -2.35
N PHE A 34 -2.04 -15.06 -3.08
CA PHE A 34 -1.74 -14.62 -4.43
C PHE A 34 -0.50 -13.72 -4.49
N ASN A 35 -0.36 -12.76 -3.57
CA ASN A 35 0.80 -11.88 -3.49
C ASN A 35 2.10 -12.67 -3.24
N ASN A 36 2.05 -13.69 -2.39
CA ASN A 36 3.21 -14.54 -2.10
C ASN A 36 3.65 -15.35 -3.33
N ALA A 37 2.69 -15.81 -4.14
CA ALA A 37 2.97 -16.55 -5.37
C ALA A 37 3.33 -15.64 -6.55
N ASN A 38 2.79 -14.41 -6.59
CA ASN A 38 2.93 -13.46 -7.70
C ASN A 38 3.43 -12.08 -7.20
N PRO A 39 4.67 -11.98 -6.69
CA PRO A 39 5.16 -10.76 -6.04
C PRO A 39 5.26 -9.54 -6.96
N ALA A 40 5.29 -9.75 -8.28
CA ALA A 40 5.36 -8.70 -9.29
C ALA A 40 3.98 -8.13 -9.70
N SER A 41 2.87 -8.77 -9.31
CA SER A 41 1.52 -8.34 -9.69
C SER A 41 0.92 -7.38 -8.66
N GLY A 42 0.37 -6.26 -9.14
CA GLY A 42 -0.32 -5.28 -8.31
C GLY A 42 -1.80 -5.57 -8.08
N GLU A 43 -2.39 -6.58 -8.73
CA GLU A 43 -3.85 -6.79 -8.72
C GLU A 43 -4.40 -7.08 -7.32
N ALA A 44 -3.80 -8.02 -6.58
CA ALA A 44 -4.23 -8.35 -5.23
C ALA A 44 -4.12 -7.14 -4.28
N TRP A 45 -3.03 -6.37 -4.38
CA TRP A 45 -2.87 -5.13 -3.61
C TRP A 45 -3.95 -4.09 -3.92
N MET A 46 -4.37 -3.97 -5.18
CA MET A 46 -5.49 -3.11 -5.56
C MET A 46 -6.78 -3.55 -4.87
N TYR A 47 -7.12 -4.84 -4.90
CA TYR A 47 -8.32 -5.34 -4.22
C TYR A 47 -8.25 -5.18 -2.70
N MET A 48 -7.08 -5.41 -2.09
CA MET A 48 -6.88 -5.12 -0.66
C MET A 48 -7.12 -3.63 -0.37
N GLY A 49 -6.66 -2.73 -1.26
CA GLY A 49 -6.96 -1.30 -1.19
C GLY A 49 -8.45 -0.98 -1.20
N TYR A 50 -9.23 -1.64 -2.06
CA TYR A 50 -10.69 -1.51 -2.08
C TYR A 50 -11.37 -2.08 -0.82
N ILE A 51 -10.83 -3.16 -0.25
CA ILE A 51 -11.35 -3.71 1.02
C ILE A 51 -11.12 -2.71 2.16
N TYR A 52 -9.93 -2.14 2.25
CA TYR A 52 -9.62 -1.13 3.27
C TYR A 52 -10.45 0.15 3.07
N GLU A 53 -10.68 0.57 1.83
CA GLU A 53 -11.61 1.66 1.50
C GLU A 53 -13.02 1.35 2.00
N TYR A 54 -13.54 0.15 1.74
CA TYR A 54 -14.87 -0.25 2.23
C TYR A 54 -14.96 -0.20 3.76
N ARG A 55 -13.87 -0.56 4.44
CA ARG A 55 -13.73 -0.47 5.91
C ARG A 55 -13.44 0.94 6.42
N ARG A 56 -13.34 1.93 5.53
CA ARG A 56 -12.97 3.33 5.83
C ARG A 56 -11.57 3.48 6.48
N ASP A 57 -10.71 2.48 6.31
CA ASP A 57 -9.30 2.54 6.72
C ASP A 57 -8.49 3.16 5.56
N TYR A 58 -8.65 4.47 5.37
CA TYR A 58 -8.00 5.21 4.28
C TYR A 58 -6.47 5.14 4.32
N PRO A 59 -5.78 5.19 5.48
CA PRO A 59 -4.33 5.01 5.53
C PRO A 59 -3.86 3.68 4.92
N LYS A 60 -4.47 2.55 5.31
CA LYS A 60 -4.12 1.23 4.73
C LYS A 60 -4.56 1.10 3.27
N SER A 61 -5.67 1.74 2.90
CA SER A 61 -6.13 1.80 1.52
C SER A 61 -5.10 2.51 0.62
N ILE A 62 -4.61 3.69 1.03
CA ILE A 62 -3.54 4.42 0.34
C ILE A 62 -2.28 3.56 0.24
N GLN A 63 -1.85 2.92 1.32
CA GLN A 63 -0.66 2.06 1.31
C GLN A 63 -0.80 0.91 0.31
N SER A 64 -1.97 0.26 0.28
CA SER A 64 -2.25 -0.85 -0.62
C SER A 64 -2.27 -0.40 -2.09
N PHE A 65 -2.91 0.73 -2.39
CA PHE A 65 -2.88 1.29 -3.75
C PHE A 65 -1.47 1.75 -4.16
N LYS A 66 -0.69 2.35 -3.25
CA LYS A 66 0.71 2.71 -3.51
C LYS A 66 1.55 1.48 -3.85
N LYS A 67 1.34 0.37 -3.13
CA LYS A 67 1.99 -0.90 -3.45
C LYS A 67 1.53 -1.43 -4.81
N ALA A 68 0.23 -1.37 -5.11
CA ALA A 68 -0.32 -1.80 -6.39
C ALA A 68 0.30 -1.05 -7.59
N VAL A 69 0.39 0.28 -7.54
CA VAL A 69 0.98 1.08 -8.64
C VAL A 69 2.51 0.98 -8.75
N SER A 70 3.17 0.42 -7.74
CA SER A 70 4.62 0.10 -7.80
C SER A 70 4.90 -1.25 -8.49
N LEU A 71 3.85 -2.00 -8.82
CA LEU A 71 3.89 -3.34 -9.40
C LEU A 71 3.20 -3.35 -10.77
N SER A 72 3.15 -4.51 -11.41
CA SER A 72 2.51 -4.67 -12.71
C SER A 72 0.98 -4.61 -12.59
N LEU A 73 0.36 -3.68 -13.33
CA LEU A 73 -1.09 -3.52 -13.47
C LEU A 73 -1.46 -3.25 -14.92
N SER A 74 -2.71 -3.57 -15.29
CA SER A 74 -3.27 -3.09 -16.56
C SER A 74 -3.32 -1.55 -16.55
N LYS A 75 -3.25 -0.90 -17.73
CA LYS A 75 -3.34 0.58 -17.83
C LYS A 75 -4.60 1.10 -17.11
N LYS A 76 -5.73 0.41 -17.27
CA LYS A 76 -7.00 0.78 -16.64
C LYS A 76 -6.92 0.71 -15.11
N ASP A 77 -6.38 -0.36 -14.56
CA ASP A 77 -6.27 -0.56 -13.12
C ASP A 77 -5.24 0.39 -12.49
N LEU A 78 -4.15 0.66 -13.21
CA LEU A 78 -3.15 1.65 -12.83
C LEU A 78 -3.77 3.05 -12.70
N VAL A 79 -4.56 3.48 -13.70
CA VAL A 79 -5.31 4.74 -13.67
C VAL A 79 -6.26 4.78 -12.46
N ASN A 80 -7.05 3.73 -12.24
CA ASN A 80 -7.98 3.65 -11.11
C ASN A 80 -7.26 3.77 -9.75
N CYS A 81 -6.13 3.08 -9.58
CA CYS A 81 -5.35 3.13 -8.34
C CYS A 81 -4.79 4.53 -8.10
N TYR A 82 -4.21 5.18 -9.13
CA TYR A 82 -3.74 6.56 -9.00
C TYR A 82 -4.87 7.53 -8.64
N GLN A 83 -6.04 7.40 -9.27
CA GLN A 83 -7.20 8.23 -8.94
C GLN A 83 -7.63 8.08 -7.48
N LYS A 84 -7.62 6.86 -6.93
CA LYS A 84 -7.89 6.61 -5.51
C LYS A 84 -6.86 7.28 -4.60
N ILE A 85 -5.57 7.14 -4.92
CA ILE A 85 -4.49 7.80 -4.17
C ILE A 85 -4.66 9.32 -4.15
N ILE A 86 -4.87 9.93 -5.33
CA ILE A 86 -5.08 11.38 -5.49
C ILE A 86 -6.31 11.84 -4.69
N LEU A 87 -7.42 11.09 -4.78
CA LEU A 87 -8.64 11.41 -4.05
C LEU A 87 -8.40 11.44 -2.54
N TYR A 88 -7.69 10.46 -1.98
CA TYR A 88 -7.45 10.41 -0.55
C TYR A 88 -6.48 11.48 -0.05
N PHE A 89 -5.39 11.75 -0.79
CA PHE A 89 -4.51 12.86 -0.43
C PHE A 89 -5.20 14.21 -0.55
N ASN A 90 -6.09 14.38 -1.54
CA ASN A 90 -6.90 15.59 -1.67
C ASN A 90 -7.88 15.74 -0.49
N TYR A 91 -8.47 14.64 -0.02
CA TYR A 91 -9.30 14.64 1.20
C TYR A 91 -8.48 15.02 2.45
N GLN A 92 -7.25 14.50 2.56
CA GLN A 92 -6.30 14.84 3.63
C GLN A 92 -5.69 16.24 3.49
N ARG A 93 -5.95 16.94 2.37
CA ARG A 93 -5.36 18.24 2.02
C ARG A 93 -3.83 18.20 1.92
N ASP A 94 -3.26 17.04 1.62
CA ASP A 94 -1.84 16.89 1.30
C ASP A 94 -1.63 17.24 -0.18
N TYR A 95 -1.58 18.54 -0.45
CA TYR A 95 -1.52 19.05 -1.82
C TYR A 95 -0.21 18.69 -2.52
N HIS A 96 0.88 18.47 -1.78
CA HIS A 96 2.15 18.02 -2.36
C HIS A 96 2.00 16.63 -3.00
N GLU A 97 1.41 15.67 -2.28
CA GLU A 97 1.19 14.33 -2.81
C GLU A 97 0.13 14.34 -3.94
N VAL A 98 -0.92 15.16 -3.82
CA VAL A 98 -1.90 15.34 -4.91
C VAL A 98 -1.21 15.75 -6.20
N ILE A 99 -0.35 16.76 -6.16
CA ILE A 99 0.38 17.24 -7.35
C ILE A 99 1.32 16.16 -7.89
N SER A 100 2.07 15.50 -7.00
CA SER A 100 3.01 14.41 -7.34
C SER A 100 2.32 13.26 -8.08
N TYR A 101 1.25 12.69 -7.50
CA TYR A 101 0.52 11.58 -8.12
C TYR A 101 -0.27 12.01 -9.35
N SER A 102 -0.81 13.24 -9.37
CA SER A 102 -1.48 13.77 -10.57
C SER A 102 -0.51 13.89 -11.74
N ASN A 103 0.71 14.37 -11.52
CA ASN A 103 1.73 14.42 -12.56
C ASN A 103 2.11 13.03 -13.08
N ARG A 104 2.22 12.03 -12.19
CA ARG A 104 2.50 10.64 -12.60
C ARG A 104 1.35 10.07 -13.44
N LEU A 105 0.11 10.30 -13.02
CA LEU A 105 -1.08 9.84 -13.74
C LEU A 105 -1.22 10.52 -15.12
N LEU A 106 -1.02 11.84 -15.20
CA LEU A 106 -1.13 12.59 -16.45
C LEU A 106 -0.03 12.25 -17.47
N ARG A 107 1.08 11.63 -17.05
CA ARG A 107 2.06 11.05 -17.98
C ARG A 107 1.55 9.77 -18.67
N ILE A 108 0.62 9.04 -18.02
CA ILE A 108 0.02 7.80 -18.52
C ILE A 108 -1.21 8.12 -19.39
N ASP A 109 -2.00 9.07 -18.94
CA ASP A 109 -3.21 9.54 -19.60
C ASP A 109 -3.34 11.06 -19.46
N PRO A 110 -2.84 11.82 -20.45
CA PRO A 110 -2.86 13.28 -20.44
C PRO A 110 -4.26 13.89 -20.52
N ASP A 111 -5.23 13.16 -21.05
CA ASP A 111 -6.56 13.68 -21.41
C ASP A 111 -7.53 13.71 -20.22
N LEU A 112 -7.07 13.32 -19.02
CA LEU A 112 -7.84 13.33 -17.79
C LEU A 112 -8.04 14.77 -17.26
N THR A 113 -8.93 15.52 -17.90
CA THR A 113 -9.26 16.92 -17.56
C THR A 113 -9.65 17.12 -16.09
N HIS A 114 -10.34 16.16 -15.48
CA HIS A 114 -10.68 16.22 -14.05
C HIS A 114 -9.45 16.16 -13.14
N ILE A 115 -8.41 15.39 -13.50
CA ILE A 115 -7.14 15.33 -12.75
C ILE A 115 -6.34 16.62 -12.94
N GLN A 116 -6.35 17.19 -14.15
CA GLN A 116 -5.73 18.50 -14.39
C GLN A 116 -6.35 19.58 -13.50
N LYS A 117 -7.69 19.59 -13.36
CA LYS A 117 -8.41 20.50 -12.46
C LYS A 117 -8.03 20.28 -10.99
N ILE A 118 -8.02 19.03 -10.52
CA ILE A 118 -7.62 18.69 -9.14
C ILE A 118 -6.19 19.18 -8.85
N LYS A 119 -5.26 18.94 -9.79
CA LYS A 119 -3.88 19.41 -9.69
C LYS A 119 -3.81 20.93 -9.60
N ALA A 120 -4.47 21.65 -10.51
CA ALA A 120 -4.46 23.11 -10.52
C ALA A 120 -5.02 23.70 -9.20
N THR A 121 -6.13 23.14 -8.70
CA THR A 121 -6.68 23.54 -7.40
C THR A 121 -5.71 23.24 -6.25
N ALA A 122 -4.99 22.12 -6.29
CA ALA A 122 -3.99 21.80 -5.28
C ALA A 122 -2.80 22.78 -5.31
N GLU A 123 -2.34 23.17 -6.50
CA GLU A 123 -1.28 24.18 -6.68
C GLU A 123 -1.71 25.55 -6.14
N GLU A 124 -2.92 26.01 -6.46
CA GLU A 124 -3.48 27.26 -5.94
C GLU A 124 -3.58 27.27 -4.41
N ARG A 125 -4.03 26.16 -3.80
CA ARG A 125 -4.12 26.04 -2.34
C ARG A 125 -2.76 26.02 -1.67
N LEU A 126 -1.75 25.44 -2.32
CA LEU A 126 -0.38 25.47 -1.83
C LEU A 126 0.19 26.90 -1.88
N SER A 127 -0.02 27.61 -3.00
CA SER A 127 0.43 28.99 -3.20
C SER A 127 -0.26 30.01 -2.30
N SER A 128 -1.55 29.81 -1.99
CA SER A 128 -2.33 30.69 -1.10
C SER A 128 -2.03 30.51 0.39
N GLY A 129 -1.00 29.73 0.75
CA GLY A 129 -0.56 29.56 2.14
C GLY A 129 -1.46 28.65 2.99
N HIS A 130 -2.39 27.91 2.39
CA HIS A 130 -3.13 26.83 3.07
C HIS A 130 -2.23 25.60 3.25
N VAL A 131 -1.14 25.76 3.99
CA VAL A 131 -0.26 24.68 4.43
C VAL A 131 -0.86 24.13 5.72
N VAL A 132 -1.71 23.11 5.62
CA VAL A 132 -1.93 22.28 6.80
C VAL A 132 -0.65 21.49 6.99
N HIS A 133 0.11 21.82 8.02
CA HIS A 133 1.15 20.94 8.54
C HIS A 133 0.49 19.66 9.06
N HIS A 134 0.06 18.77 8.16
CA HIS A 134 0.14 17.36 8.50
C HIS A 134 1.62 17.10 8.49
N ARG A 135 2.21 17.10 9.69
CA ARG A 135 3.52 16.57 10.00
C ARG A 135 3.71 15.42 9.02
N SER A 136 4.58 15.62 8.04
CA SER A 136 5.14 14.50 7.32
C SER A 136 5.57 13.59 8.45
N LYS A 137 4.92 12.43 8.61
CA LYS A 137 5.70 11.28 8.96
C LYS A 137 6.68 11.18 7.79
N LYS A 138 7.79 11.92 7.93
CA LYS A 138 9.08 11.54 7.40
C LYS A 138 9.10 10.02 7.49
N HIS A 139 9.65 9.40 6.46
CA HIS A 139 10.13 8.04 6.61
C HIS A 139 10.94 7.95 7.93
N ALA A 140 10.28 7.38 8.94
CA ALA A 140 10.61 7.18 10.34
C ALA A 140 9.31 6.54 10.86
N GLU A 141 9.17 5.24 11.00
CA GLU A 141 10.12 4.28 11.55
C GLU A 141 9.76 2.90 10.96
N GLU A 142 10.77 2.20 10.45
CA GLU A 142 10.89 0.79 10.79
C GLU A 142 10.77 0.64 12.31
N SER A 143 10.03 -0.37 12.76
CA SER A 143 9.95 -0.85 14.16
C SER A 143 9.26 0.07 15.18
N GLU A 144 7.98 -0.20 15.44
CA GLU A 144 7.48 -0.35 16.81
C GLU A 144 7.13 -1.84 17.00
N ILE A 145 8.17 -2.68 16.94
CA ILE A 145 8.30 -3.76 17.91
C ILE A 145 9.41 -3.23 18.79
N ASP A 146 9.08 -2.90 20.03
CA ASP A 146 9.97 -2.34 21.04
C ASP A 146 11.00 -3.41 21.44
N GLY A 147 11.98 -3.62 20.56
CA GLY A 147 12.98 -4.67 20.62
C GLY A 147 14.35 -4.10 20.24
N PRO A 148 15.43 -4.61 20.85
CA PRO A 148 16.79 -4.11 20.65
C PRO A 148 17.21 -4.20 19.18
N ASN A 149 17.74 -3.11 18.62
CA ASN A 149 18.10 -3.00 17.18
C ASN A 149 19.61 -3.13 16.91
N THR A 150 20.42 -3.55 17.89
CA THR A 150 21.87 -3.77 17.71
C THR A 150 22.33 -5.06 18.37
N GLU A 151 23.32 -5.74 17.77
CA GLU A 151 23.94 -6.97 18.29
C GLU A 151 24.45 -6.79 19.73
N GLU A 152 25.00 -5.61 20.04
CA GLU A 152 25.47 -5.27 21.38
C GLU A 152 24.33 -5.22 22.42
N ASP A 153 23.14 -4.78 22.03
CA ASP A 153 21.99 -4.72 22.93
C ASP A 153 21.39 -6.11 23.19
N TYR A 154 21.43 -7.01 22.21
CA TYR A 154 21.08 -8.42 22.41
C TYR A 154 22.07 -9.13 23.36
N LEU A 155 23.37 -8.87 23.20
CA LEU A 155 24.40 -9.45 24.07
C LEU A 155 24.26 -8.98 25.53
N LYS A 156 23.81 -7.75 25.77
CA LYS A 156 23.50 -7.27 27.13
C LYS A 156 22.31 -8.01 27.76
N ILE A 157 21.29 -8.32 26.97
CA ILE A 157 20.10 -9.06 27.45
C ILE A 157 20.47 -10.50 27.79
N LEU A 158 21.19 -11.20 26.90
CA LEU A 158 21.64 -12.58 27.14
C LEU A 158 22.60 -12.68 28.34
N LYS A 159 23.36 -11.62 28.65
CA LYS A 159 24.20 -11.56 29.84
C LYS A 159 23.39 -11.47 31.14
N LYS A 160 22.20 -10.85 31.10
CA LYS A 160 21.31 -10.68 32.25
C LYS A 160 20.34 -11.85 32.40
N GLU A 161 19.86 -12.39 31.28
CA GLU A 161 18.89 -13.48 31.20
C GLU A 161 19.33 -14.50 30.12
N PRO A 162 20.16 -15.49 30.48
CA PRO A 162 20.80 -16.39 29.49
C PRO A 162 19.83 -17.28 28.69
N ASN A 163 18.57 -17.39 29.12
CA ASN A 163 17.56 -18.28 28.55
C ASN A 163 16.40 -17.53 27.88
N ASP A 164 16.52 -16.23 27.63
CA ASP A 164 15.47 -15.46 26.96
C ASP A 164 15.36 -15.87 25.48
N VAL A 165 14.23 -16.51 25.14
CA VAL A 165 13.94 -17.05 23.81
C VAL A 165 13.54 -15.93 22.83
N SER A 166 13.14 -14.76 23.32
CA SER A 166 12.74 -13.61 22.49
C SER A 166 13.91 -12.95 21.76
N ALA A 167 15.13 -13.11 22.29
CA ALA A 167 16.37 -12.62 21.68
C ALA A 167 16.91 -13.51 20.52
N ARG A 168 16.35 -14.71 20.31
CA ARG A 168 16.88 -15.66 19.33
C ARG A 168 16.48 -15.42 17.87
N TRP A 169 15.59 -14.47 17.59
CA TRP A 169 14.98 -14.35 16.26
C TRP A 169 15.69 -13.43 15.27
N ASN A 170 16.80 -12.77 15.63
CA ASN A 170 17.57 -11.95 14.68
C ASN A 170 19.08 -11.96 15.01
N LEU A 171 19.67 -13.15 15.12
CA LEU A 171 21.10 -13.36 14.86
C LEU A 171 21.28 -13.77 13.40
#